data_AF-A0A7I9WXR0-F1
#
_entry.id   AF-A0A7I9WXR0-F1
#
_cell.length_a   1.000
_cell.length_b   1.000
_cell.length_c   1.000
_cell.angle_alpha   90.00
_cell.angle_beta   90.00
_cell.angle_gamma   90.00
#
_symmetry.space_group_name_H-M   'P 1'
#
loop_
_entity.id
_entity.type
_entity.pdbx_description
1 polymer ?
#
loop_
_entity_poly.entity_id
_entity_poly.type
_entity_poly.pdbx_seq_one_letter_code
_entity_poly.pdbx_strand_id
1 'polypeptide(L)'
;MVTNPPYVPTSSGAGIHVPSGADPAWSWDGGDDGRAIVDPLCAIAPDLLADGGTMLMVQSEFTGVEQSVQALRDGGLSADVIAWQLIPFGPVLSSHAGWLEQTGRLTGGRRTEELVVIRADKR
;
A
#
# COMPACT_ATOMS: atom_id res chain seq x y z
N MET A 1 15.42 -6.62 2.95
CA MET A 1 14.72 -6.09 1.76
C MET A 1 13.93 -4.85 2.15
N VAL A 2 13.93 -3.81 1.30
CA VAL A 2 13.11 -2.60 1.49
C VAL A 2 12.28 -2.39 0.24
N THR A 3 11.00 -2.08 0.40
CA THR A 3 10.09 -1.91 -0.74
C THR A 3 9.00 -0.87 -0.45
N ASN A 4 8.60 -0.17 -1.49
CA ASN A 4 7.49 0.76 -1.52
C ASN A 4 6.63 0.38 -2.73
N PRO A 5 5.83 -0.70 -2.62
CA PRO A 5 5.06 -1.22 -3.75
C PRO A 5 3.97 -0.22 -4.17
N PRO A 6 3.52 -0.30 -5.42
CA PRO A 6 2.26 0.34 -5.84
C PRO A 6 1.11 -0.14 -4.95
N TYR A 7 0.46 0.80 -4.26
CA TYR A 7 -0.58 0.51 -3.28
C TYR A 7 -1.84 1.38 -3.45
N VAL A 8 -1.89 2.30 -4.42
CA VAL A 8 -3.02 3.20 -4.57
C VAL A 8 -4.18 2.45 -5.22
N PRO A 9 -5.35 2.32 -4.55
CA PRO A 9 -6.50 1.66 -5.13
C PRO A 9 -6.97 2.42 -6.37
N THR A 10 -7.00 1.73 -7.50
CA THR A 10 -7.16 2.26 -8.84
C THR A 10 -8.10 1.35 -9.63
N SER A 11 -9.26 1.87 -10.00
CA SER A 11 -10.23 1.14 -10.81
C SER A 11 -10.42 1.81 -12.17
N SER A 12 -10.72 1.02 -13.20
CA SER A 12 -11.05 1.54 -14.54
C SER A 12 -12.20 2.56 -14.53
N GLY A 13 -13.12 2.45 -13.55
CA GLY A 13 -14.23 3.38 -13.34
C GLY A 13 -13.89 4.64 -12.54
N ALA A 14 -12.66 4.78 -12.02
CA ALA A 14 -12.29 5.89 -11.13
C ALA A 14 -12.07 7.23 -11.87
N GLY A 15 -12.00 7.22 -13.21
CA GLY A 15 -11.91 8.44 -14.01
C GLY A 15 -10.64 9.25 -13.75
N ILE A 16 -9.51 8.56 -13.49
CA ILE A 16 -8.27 9.18 -13.04
C ILE A 16 -7.69 10.11 -14.10
N HIS A 17 -7.58 11.39 -13.76
CA HIS A 17 -6.83 12.35 -14.54
C HIS A 17 -5.64 12.85 -13.71
N VAL A 18 -4.53 12.13 -13.81
CA VAL A 18 -3.31 12.49 -13.08
C VAL A 18 -2.65 13.69 -13.78
N PRO A 19 -2.23 14.75 -13.05
CA PRO A 19 -1.56 15.90 -13.64
C PRO A 19 -0.32 15.53 -14.46
N SER A 20 -0.05 16.29 -15.53
CA SER A 20 1.18 16.19 -16.31
C SER A 20 2.39 16.39 -15.38
N GLY A 21 3.24 15.36 -15.25
CA GLY A 21 4.43 15.38 -14.39
C GLY A 21 4.32 14.56 -13.10
N ALA A 22 3.20 13.88 -12.85
CA ALA A 22 3.15 12.84 -11.83
C ALA A 22 3.93 11.59 -12.25
N ASP A 23 4.30 10.78 -11.26
CA ASP A 23 4.99 9.52 -11.50
C ASP A 23 4.16 8.56 -12.38
N PRO A 24 4.83 7.69 -13.16
CA PRO A 24 4.15 6.74 -14.04
C PRO A 24 3.14 5.86 -13.29
N ALA A 25 2.05 5.46 -13.96
CA ALA A 25 0.99 4.66 -13.33
C ALA A 25 1.49 3.42 -12.59
N TRP A 26 2.45 2.69 -13.17
CA TRP A 26 3.02 1.47 -12.59
C TRP A 26 3.76 1.69 -11.25
N SER A 27 4.06 2.93 -10.85
CA SER A 27 4.72 3.22 -9.57
C SER A 27 3.74 3.43 -8.42
N TRP A 28 2.43 3.49 -8.68
CA TRP A 28 1.40 3.73 -7.66
C TRP A 28 0.13 2.90 -7.84
N ASP A 29 -0.23 2.50 -9.06
CA ASP A 29 -1.42 1.70 -9.37
C ASP A 29 -1.33 0.31 -8.71
N GLY A 30 -2.15 0.11 -7.68
CA GLY A 30 -2.30 -1.16 -6.97
C GLY A 30 -3.54 -1.95 -7.39
N GLY A 31 -4.24 -1.60 -8.47
CA GLY A 31 -5.51 -2.22 -8.86
C GLY A 31 -6.69 -1.86 -7.95
N ASP A 32 -7.84 -2.50 -8.13
CA ASP A 32 -9.15 -2.06 -7.60
C ASP A 32 -9.19 -1.83 -6.08
N ASP A 33 -8.42 -2.59 -5.31
CA ASP A 33 -8.29 -2.50 -3.86
C ASP A 33 -6.88 -2.11 -3.38
N GLY A 34 -5.99 -1.76 -4.30
CA GLY A 34 -4.60 -1.41 -4.01
C GLY A 34 -3.68 -2.63 -3.81
N ARG A 35 -4.19 -3.86 -3.92
CA ARG A 35 -3.47 -5.07 -3.50
C ARG A 35 -2.93 -5.93 -4.64
N ALA A 36 -3.05 -5.51 -5.89
CA ALA A 36 -2.58 -6.26 -7.06
C ALA A 36 -1.07 -6.57 -7.03
N ILE A 37 -0.27 -5.70 -6.40
CA ILE A 37 1.17 -5.93 -6.19
C ILE A 37 1.50 -6.34 -4.76
N VAL A 38 0.77 -5.80 -3.78
CA VAL A 38 1.00 -6.10 -2.35
C VAL A 38 0.77 -7.57 -2.05
N ASP A 39 -0.25 -8.21 -2.63
CA ASP A 39 -0.58 -9.61 -2.34
C ASP A 39 0.45 -10.60 -2.85
N PRO A 40 0.85 -10.55 -4.15
CA PRO A 40 1.95 -11.36 -4.63
C PRO A 40 3.23 -11.13 -3.84
N LEU A 41 3.53 -9.87 -3.49
CA LEU A 41 4.74 -9.52 -2.74
C LEU A 41 4.74 -10.13 -1.33
N CYS A 42 3.61 -10.08 -0.62
CA CYS A 42 3.47 -10.72 0.69
C CYS A 42 3.63 -12.24 0.59
N ALA A 43 3.06 -12.86 -0.46
CA ALA A 43 3.12 -14.30 -0.67
C ALA A 43 4.54 -14.80 -0.93
N ILE A 44 5.35 -14.06 -1.72
CA ILE A 44 6.73 -14.47 -2.05
C ILE A 44 7.78 -13.99 -1.04
N ALA A 45 7.43 -13.08 -0.12
CA ALA A 45 8.37 -12.51 0.84
C ALA A 45 9.19 -13.56 1.63
N PRO A 46 8.62 -14.68 2.12
CA PRO A 46 9.38 -15.70 2.84
C PRO A 46 10.48 -16.34 2.00
N ASP A 47 10.26 -16.49 0.69
CA ASP A 47 11.22 -17.10 -0.23
C ASP A 47 12.32 -16.12 -0.66
N LEU A 48 12.02 -14.81 -0.64
CA LEU A 48 12.98 -13.75 -0.96
C LEU A 48 13.96 -13.45 0.18
N LEU A 49 13.60 -13.75 1.42
CA LEU A 49 14.43 -13.49 2.59
C LEU A 49 15.34 -14.69 2.89
N ALA A 50 16.62 -14.41 3.13
CA ALA A 50 17.52 -15.35 3.81
C ALA A 50 17.09 -15.54 5.27
N ASP A 51 17.52 -16.63 5.90
CA ASP A 51 17.31 -16.87 7.33
C ASP A 51 17.91 -15.70 8.15
N GLY A 52 17.16 -15.20 9.14
CA GLY A 52 17.50 -13.98 9.88
C GLY A 52 17.26 -12.67 9.11
N GLY A 53 16.70 -12.74 7.90
CA GLY A 53 16.42 -11.59 7.05
C GLY A 53 15.17 -10.80 7.45
N THR A 54 15.16 -9.51 7.13
CA THR A 54 14.05 -8.58 7.41
C THR A 54 13.54 -7.91 6.13
N MET A 55 12.23 -7.81 5.99
CA MET A 55 11.53 -6.93 5.04
C MET A 55 11.02 -5.68 5.76
N LEU A 56 11.16 -4.52 5.11
CA LEU A 56 10.46 -3.28 5.45
C LEU A 56 9.62 -2.84 4.25
N MET A 57 8.31 -2.75 4.42
CA MET A 57 7.36 -2.39 3.37
C MET A 57 6.57 -1.15 3.76
N VAL A 58 6.61 -0.12 2.92
CA VAL A 58 5.75 1.06 3.04
C VAL A 58 4.40 0.77 2.39
N GLN A 59 3.31 1.15 3.04
CA GLN A 59 1.95 0.96 2.50
C GLN A 59 1.01 2.07 2.99
N SER A 60 0.06 2.47 2.13
CA SER A 60 -1.05 3.37 2.52
C SER A 60 -2.15 2.63 3.26
N GLU A 61 -2.79 3.29 4.23
CA GLU A 61 -3.95 2.78 4.97
C GLU A 61 -5.08 2.27 4.05
N PHE A 62 -5.24 2.86 2.85
CA PHE A 62 -6.30 2.50 1.90
C PHE A 62 -6.14 1.11 1.27
N THR A 63 -5.05 0.41 1.60
CA THR A 63 -4.66 -0.89 1.02
C THR A 63 -4.87 -2.06 1.99
N GLY A 64 -5.46 -1.82 3.16
CA GLY A 64 -5.71 -2.85 4.17
C GLY A 64 -4.42 -3.31 4.87
N VAL A 65 -3.96 -2.52 5.85
CA VAL A 65 -2.69 -2.78 6.57
C VAL A 65 -2.73 -4.10 7.32
N GLU A 66 -3.82 -4.38 8.03
CA GLU A 66 -4.00 -5.62 8.80
C GLU A 66 -3.99 -6.84 7.89
N GLN A 67 -4.52 -6.72 6.68
CA GLN A 67 -4.57 -7.79 5.69
C GLN A 67 -3.15 -8.16 5.23
N SER A 68 -2.32 -7.16 4.95
CA SER A 68 -0.91 -7.37 4.60
C SER A 68 -0.11 -7.98 5.74
N VAL A 69 -0.30 -7.49 6.98
CA VAL A 69 0.35 -8.05 8.17
C VAL A 69 -0.04 -9.52 8.35
N GLN A 70 -1.33 -9.84 8.22
CA GLN A 70 -1.81 -11.20 8.36
C GLN A 70 -1.28 -12.11 7.24
N ALA A 71 -1.27 -11.65 5.99
CA ALA A 71 -0.72 -12.41 4.87
C ALA A 71 0.77 -12.75 5.06
N LEU A 72 1.58 -11.82 5.56
CA LEU A 72 2.99 -12.06 5.88
C LEU A 72 3.16 -13.08 7.03
N ARG A 73 2.28 -13.02 8.05
CA ARG A 73 2.26 -13.99 9.15
C ARG A 73 1.85 -15.39 8.70
N ASP A 74 0.83 -15.47 7.84
CA ASP A 74 0.37 -16.74 7.27
C ASP A 74 1.45 -17.37 6.37
N GLY A 75 2.30 -16.54 5.75
CA GLY A 75 3.51 -16.97 5.04
C GLY A 75 4.68 -17.41 5.93
N GLY A 76 4.54 -17.36 7.26
CA GLY A 76 5.54 -17.83 8.22
C GLY A 76 6.52 -16.76 8.72
N LEU A 77 6.29 -15.47 8.40
CA LEU A 77 7.11 -14.38 8.92
C LEU A 77 6.55 -13.82 10.24
N SER A 78 7.43 -13.24 11.07
CA SER A 78 7.02 -12.42 12.21
C SER A 78 6.79 -11.00 11.71
N ALA A 79 5.54 -10.55 11.57
CA ALA A 79 5.22 -9.24 10.97
C ALA A 79 4.41 -8.32 11.89
N ASP A 80 4.77 -7.03 11.91
CA ASP A 80 4.13 -5.96 12.69
C ASP A 80 4.32 -4.58 12.03
N VAL A 81 3.42 -3.64 12.31
CA VAL A 81 3.61 -2.22 11.98
C VAL A 81 4.58 -1.61 12.98
N ILE A 82 5.68 -1.05 12.51
CA ILE A 82 6.74 -0.49 13.37
C ILE A 82 6.84 1.04 13.33
N ALA A 83 6.24 1.66 12.32
CA ALA A 83 6.17 3.11 12.18
C ALA A 83 4.94 3.49 11.37
N TRP A 84 4.45 4.70 11.59
CA TRP A 84 3.39 5.31 10.80
C TRP A 84 3.59 6.82 10.75
N GLN A 85 3.03 7.45 9.72
CA GLN A 85 3.01 8.89 9.59
C GLN A 85 1.76 9.35 8.83
N LEU A 86 1.06 10.33 9.37
CA LEU A 86 0.00 11.05 8.67
C LEU A 86 0.62 12.12 7.76
N ILE A 87 0.38 12.03 6.46
CA ILE A 87 0.93 12.96 5.45
C ILE A 87 -0.18 13.55 4.58
N PRO A 88 0.02 14.72 3.96
CA PRO A 88 -0.86 15.22 2.92
C PRO A 88 -0.90 14.29 1.71
N PHE A 89 -2.03 14.23 1.01
CA PHE A 89 -2.12 13.49 -0.25
C PHE A 89 -1.14 14.03 -1.30
N GLY A 90 -0.48 13.11 -2.00
CA GLY A 90 0.21 13.43 -3.24
C GLY A 90 -0.75 13.76 -4.41
N PRO A 91 -0.22 14.10 -5.59
CA PRO A 91 -1.03 14.45 -6.77
C PRO A 91 -2.02 13.34 -7.17
N VAL A 92 -1.57 12.08 -7.10
CA VAL A 92 -2.38 10.91 -7.43
C VAL A 92 -3.57 10.78 -6.50
N LEU A 93 -3.34 10.65 -5.18
CA LEU A 93 -4.43 10.54 -4.21
C LEU A 93 -5.33 11.78 -4.15
N SER A 94 -4.78 12.96 -4.42
CA SER A 94 -5.57 14.19 -4.54
C SER A 94 -6.58 14.10 -5.70
N SER A 95 -6.17 13.56 -6.85
CA SER A 95 -7.09 13.28 -7.97
C SER A 95 -8.10 12.16 -7.65
N HIS A 96 -7.72 11.25 -6.76
CA HIS A 96 -8.51 10.07 -6.37
C HIS A 96 -9.47 10.27 -5.20
N ALA A 97 -9.33 11.37 -4.46
CA ALA A 97 -10.04 11.59 -3.21
C ALA A 97 -11.56 11.45 -3.36
N GLY A 98 -12.16 12.00 -4.42
CA GLY A 98 -13.60 11.90 -4.65
C GLY A 98 -14.10 10.46 -4.85
N TRP A 99 -13.32 9.63 -5.56
CA TRP A 99 -13.66 8.22 -5.75
C TRP A 99 -13.47 7.40 -4.46
N LEU A 100 -12.41 7.68 -3.69
CA LEU A 100 -12.20 7.05 -2.38
C LEU A 100 -13.33 7.41 -1.40
N GLU A 101 -13.84 8.65 -1.43
CA GLU A 101 -15.00 9.09 -0.65
C GLU A 101 -16.28 8.35 -1.09
N GLN A 102 -16.55 8.30 -2.39
CA GLN A 102 -17.74 7.61 -2.94
C GLN A 102 -17.76 6.12 -2.63
N THR A 103 -16.60 5.49 -2.55
CA THR A 103 -16.47 4.06 -2.24
C THR A 103 -16.35 3.77 -0.75
N GLY A 104 -16.46 4.78 0.11
CA GLY A 104 -16.40 4.63 1.56
C GLY A 104 -15.01 4.31 2.12
N ARG A 105 -13.96 4.41 1.31
CA ARG A 105 -12.56 4.20 1.72
C ARG A 105 -11.95 5.43 2.38
N LEU A 106 -12.53 6.61 2.14
CA LEU A 106 -12.07 7.89 2.68
C LEU A 106 -13.22 8.66 3.32
N THR A 107 -13.01 9.17 4.52
CA THR A 107 -13.95 10.12 5.14
C THR A 107 -14.01 11.41 4.32
N GLY A 108 -15.22 11.87 4.02
CA GLY A 108 -15.48 13.08 3.23
C GLY A 108 -14.66 14.29 3.69
N GLY A 109 -13.94 14.92 2.76
CA GLY A 109 -13.14 16.12 2.99
C GLY A 109 -11.73 15.89 3.51
N ARG A 110 -11.33 14.66 3.85
CA ARG A 110 -9.96 14.35 4.30
C ARG A 110 -8.97 14.43 3.12
N ARG A 111 -7.81 15.06 3.33
CA ARG A 111 -6.75 15.22 2.32
C ARG A 111 -5.38 14.80 2.85
N THR A 112 -5.41 13.81 3.73
CA THR A 112 -4.24 13.20 4.34
C THR A 112 -4.41 11.70 4.33
N GLU A 113 -3.30 10.97 4.20
CA GLU A 113 -3.25 9.51 4.35
C GLU A 113 -2.31 9.17 5.50
N GLU A 114 -2.56 8.04 6.13
CA GLU A 114 -1.57 7.36 6.97
C GLU A 114 -0.74 6.40 6.10
N LEU A 115 0.57 6.65 6.06
CA LEU A 115 1.55 5.68 5.57
C LEU A 115 2.11 4.90 6.75
N VAL A 116 2.16 3.58 6.61
CA VAL A 116 2.75 2.68 7.60
C VAL A 116 4.01 2.03 7.07
N VAL A 117 4.88 1.59 7.98
CA VAL A 117 5.98 0.67 7.70
C VAL A 117 5.68 -0.66 8.37
N ILE A 118 5.42 -1.67 7.56
CA ILE A 118 5.31 -3.06 8.01
C ILE A 118 6.70 -3.67 7.99
N ARG A 119 7.14 -4.19 9.15
CA ARG A 119 8.33 -5.01 9.27
C ARG A 119 7.93 -6.47 9.29
N ALA A 120 8.64 -7.31 8.55
CA ALA A 120 8.49 -8.76 8.60
C ALA A 120 9.85 -9.44 8.69
N ASP A 121 10.05 -10.27 9.71
CA ASP A 121 11.31 -10.98 9.98
C ASP A 121 11.17 -12.48 9.71
N LYS A 122 12.16 -13.06 9.02
CA LYS A 122 12.32 -14.51 8.85
C LYS A 122 13.25 -15.05 9.94
N ARG A 123 12.77 -16.02 10.72
CA ARG A 123 13.55 -16.66 11.79
C ARG A 123 14.39 -17.81 11.29
#